data_AF-A0A1C4G1R1-F1
#
_entry.id   AF-A0A1C4G1R1-F1
#
_cell.length_a   1.000
_cell.length_b   1.000
_cell.length_c   1.000
_cell.angle_alpha   90.00
_cell.angle_beta   90.00
_cell.angle_gamma   90.00
#
_symmetry.space_group_name_H-M   'P 1'
#
loop_
_entity.id
_entity.type
_entity.pdbx_description
1 polymer ?
#
loop_
_entity_poly.entity_id
_entity_poly.type
_entity_poly.pdbx_seq_one_letter_code
_entity_poly.pdbx_strand_id
1 'polypeptide(L)'
;MYPDRVQIEMPAWYSQADAAWIQEQLILLPPSLRRKIAQRYSEVYEVEFDAEPVSFRQENRARHEANTRLRKFVRTHGRAIQGYTTEPPLAGTR
;
A
#
# COMPACT_ATOMS: atom_id res chain seq x y z
N MET A 1 3.02 -31.67 4.24
CA MET A 1 3.61 -30.31 4.20
C MET A 1 2.46 -29.32 4.16
N TYR A 2 2.24 -28.56 5.22
CA TYR A 2 1.34 -27.41 5.14
C TYR A 2 2.02 -26.37 4.26
N PRO A 3 1.35 -25.80 3.24
CA PRO A 3 1.94 -24.70 2.49
C PRO A 3 2.26 -23.60 3.50
N ASP A 4 3.49 -23.08 3.42
CA ASP A 4 3.98 -21.98 4.22
C ASP A 4 2.94 -20.86 4.19
N ARG A 5 2.12 -20.76 5.24
CA ARG A 5 1.05 -19.78 5.32
C ARG A 5 1.76 -18.45 5.51
N VAL A 6 1.95 -17.73 4.40
CA VAL A 6 2.50 -16.38 4.43
C VAL A 6 1.58 -15.53 5.30
N GLN A 7 1.95 -15.36 6.57
CA GLN A 7 1.20 -14.53 7.50
C GLN A 7 1.49 -13.08 7.15
N ILE A 8 0.45 -12.37 6.73
CA ILE A 8 0.55 -10.97 6.33
C ILE A 8 -0.16 -10.16 7.38
N GLU A 9 0.59 -9.26 8.00
CA GLU A 9 0.03 -8.25 8.88
C GLU A 9 -0.77 -7.26 8.03
N MET A 10 -2.09 -7.30 8.17
CA MET A 10 -2.99 -6.32 7.57
C MET A 10 -2.82 -4.96 8.25
N PRO A 11 -3.12 -3.84 7.56
CA PRO A 11 -3.18 -2.51 8.18
C PRO A 11 -4.15 -2.49 9.38
N ALA A 12 -3.97 -1.57 10.33
CA ALA A 12 -4.90 -1.42 11.46
C ALA A 12 -6.22 -0.79 11.01
N TRP A 13 -6.15 0.20 10.11
CA TRP A 13 -7.27 0.87 9.49
C TRP A 13 -7.31 0.58 7.99
N TYR A 14 -8.40 -0.02 7.54
CA TYR A 14 -8.69 -0.26 6.13
C TYR A 14 -10.18 -0.58 5.96
N SER A 15 -10.70 -0.44 4.74
CA SER A 15 -12.05 -0.90 4.41
C SER A 15 -12.04 -2.41 4.19
N GLN A 16 -12.96 -3.12 4.85
CA GLN A 16 -13.07 -4.58 4.72
C GLN A 16 -13.34 -5.04 3.29
N ALA A 17 -13.98 -4.20 2.46
CA ALA A 17 -14.21 -4.47 1.05
C ALA A 17 -12.90 -4.60 0.24
N ASP A 18 -11.83 -3.94 0.68
CA ASP A 18 -10.53 -3.94 0.00
C ASP A 18 -9.54 -4.95 0.64
N ALA A 19 -9.94 -5.68 1.68
CA ALA A 19 -9.05 -6.54 2.46
C ALA A 19 -8.25 -7.54 1.59
N ALA A 20 -8.95 -8.26 0.72
CA ALA A 20 -8.32 -9.23 -0.18
C ALA A 20 -7.33 -8.56 -1.14
N TRP A 21 -7.73 -7.41 -1.72
CA TRP A 21 -6.87 -6.67 -2.64
C TRP A 21 -5.61 -6.12 -1.94
N ILE A 22 -5.75 -5.55 -0.75
CA ILE A 22 -4.62 -5.06 0.05
C ILE A 22 -3.66 -6.21 0.36
N GLN A 23 -4.19 -7.37 0.76
CA GLN A 23 -3.38 -8.55 1.04
C GLN A 23 -2.57 -8.97 -0.20
N GLU A 24 -3.23 -9.07 -1.37
CA GLU A 24 -2.57 -9.37 -2.64
C GLU A 24 -1.45 -8.37 -2.96
N GLN A 25 -1.70 -7.07 -2.78
CA GLN A 25 -0.68 -6.04 -3.00
C GLN A 25 0.53 -6.18 -2.06
N LEU A 26 0.29 -6.50 -0.77
CA LEU A 26 1.36 -6.69 0.19
C LEU A 26 2.19 -7.96 -0.08
N ILE A 27 1.58 -9.03 -0.61
CA ILE A 27 2.32 -10.26 -1.02
C ILE A 27 3.42 -9.94 -2.02
N LEU A 28 3.15 -9.04 -2.97
CA LEU A 28 4.08 -8.65 -4.02
C LEU A 28 5.32 -7.92 -3.48
N LEU A 29 5.30 -7.47 -2.23
CA LEU A 29 6.43 -6.81 -1.58
C LEU A 29 7.31 -7.83 -0.83
N PRO A 30 8.61 -7.54 -0.64
CA PRO A 30 9.50 -8.36 0.19
C PRO A 30 8.98 -8.39 1.64
N PRO A 31 9.12 -9.53 2.36
CA PRO A 31 8.61 -9.67 3.73
C PRO A 31 9.03 -8.53 4.68
N SER A 32 10.26 -8.03 4.54
CA SER A 32 10.80 -6.93 5.35
C SER A 32 10.09 -5.59 5.18
N LEU A 33 9.44 -5.35 4.03
CA LEU A 33 8.72 -4.10 3.76
C LEU A 33 7.23 -4.18 4.08
N ARG A 34 6.63 -5.38 4.10
CA ARG A 34 5.17 -5.56 4.22
C ARG A 34 4.60 -4.84 5.45
N ARG A 35 5.17 -5.09 6.63
CA ARG A 35 4.74 -4.47 7.88
C ARG A 35 4.79 -2.94 7.83
N LYS A 36 5.92 -2.40 7.34
CA LYS A 36 6.10 -0.94 7.23
C LYS A 36 5.08 -0.32 6.27
N ILE A 37 4.80 -0.98 5.14
CA ILE A 37 3.85 -0.48 4.16
C ILE A 37 2.40 -0.63 4.66
N ALA A 38 2.07 -1.71 5.38
CA ALA A 38 0.77 -1.86 6.02
C ALA A 38 0.52 -0.75 7.06
N GLN A 39 1.52 -0.40 7.87
CA GLN A 39 1.43 0.72 8.81
C GLN A 39 1.21 2.05 8.08
N ARG A 40 2.02 2.36 7.05
CA ARG A 40 1.86 3.61 6.27
C ARG A 40 0.53 3.69 5.54
N TYR A 41 0.02 2.56 5.04
CA TYR A 41 -1.32 2.49 4.46
C TYR A 41 -2.36 2.92 5.50
N SER A 42 -2.29 2.33 6.70
CA SER A 42 -3.20 2.63 7.81
C SER A 42 -3.19 4.12 8.18
N GLU A 43 -2.00 4.72 8.29
CA GLU A 43 -1.86 6.15 8.60
C GLU A 43 -2.51 7.04 7.53
N VAL A 44 -2.32 6.74 6.25
CA VAL A 44 -2.95 7.51 5.16
C VAL A 44 -4.47 7.35 5.18
N TYR A 45 -4.95 6.13 5.43
CA TYR A 45 -6.38 5.86 5.49
C TYR A 45 -7.04 6.69 6.60
N GLU A 46 -6.49 6.63 7.81
CA GLU A 46 -7.00 7.37 8.98
C GLU A 46 -6.97 8.88 8.74
N VAL A 47 -5.85 9.43 8.28
CA VAL A 47 -5.71 10.87 8.02
C VAL A 47 -6.70 11.38 6.97
N GLU A 48 -6.86 10.67 5.85
CA GLU A 48 -7.76 11.09 4.78
C GLU A 48 -9.24 10.86 5.13
N PHE A 49 -9.53 9.91 6.03
CA PHE A 49 -10.86 9.71 6.60
C PHE A 49 -11.23 10.89 7.50
N ASP A 50 -10.36 11.23 8.45
CA ASP A 50 -10.58 12.31 9.42
C ASP A 50 -10.59 13.70 8.77
N ALA A 51 -9.82 13.88 7.70
CA ALA A 51 -9.76 15.15 6.97
C ALA A 51 -11.01 15.42 6.11
N GLU A 52 -11.79 14.39 5.75
CA GLU A 52 -12.99 14.56 4.94
C GLU A 52 -14.18 15.01 5.83
N PRO A 53 -14.74 16.22 5.61
CA PRO A 53 -15.81 16.75 6.46
C PRO A 53 -17.17 16.10 6.21
N VAL A 54 -17.37 15.48 5.03
CA VAL A 54 -18.63 14.86 4.65
C VAL A 54 -18.62 13.39 5.02
N SER A 55 -19.29 13.02 6.11
CA SER A 55 -19.27 11.66 6.70
C SER A 55 -19.47 10.52 5.70
N PHE A 56 -20.46 10.62 4.81
CA PHE A 56 -20.72 9.56 3.81
C PHE A 56 -19.68 9.47 2.68
N ARG A 57 -18.73 10.41 2.61
CA ARG A 57 -17.62 10.41 1.64
C ARG A 57 -16.30 9.96 2.25
N GLN A 58 -16.16 10.02 3.58
CA GLN A 58 -14.91 9.76 4.31
C GLN A 58 -14.27 8.43 3.90
N GLU A 59 -15.06 7.34 3.94
CA GLU A 59 -14.56 6.02 3.57
C GLU A 59 -14.05 5.99 2.12
N ASN A 60 -14.80 6.54 1.17
CA ASN A 60 -14.40 6.55 -0.24
C ASN A 60 -13.14 7.40 -0.46
N ARG A 61 -13.01 8.53 0.24
CA ARG A 61 -11.83 9.39 0.19
C ARG A 61 -10.59 8.66 0.72
N ALA A 62 -10.70 8.07 1.90
CA ALA A 62 -9.64 7.31 2.54
C ALA A 62 -9.18 6.12 1.70
N ARG A 63 -10.14 5.31 1.21
CA ARG A 63 -9.88 4.19 0.29
C ARG A 63 -9.16 4.67 -0.97
N HIS A 64 -9.65 5.73 -1.60
CA HIS A 64 -9.07 6.22 -2.85
C HIS A 64 -7.60 6.61 -2.69
N GLU A 65 -7.26 7.38 -1.67
CA GLU A 65 -5.90 7.84 -1.44
C GLU A 65 -4.96 6.70 -1.00
N ALA A 66 -5.37 5.91 -0.01
CA ALA A 66 -4.55 4.82 0.51
C ALA A 66 -4.29 3.75 -0.58
N ASN A 67 -5.33 3.31 -1.30
CA ASN A 67 -5.19 2.32 -2.38
C ASN A 67 -4.36 2.85 -3.55
N THR A 68 -4.52 4.13 -3.91
CA THR A 68 -3.74 4.74 -4.98
C THR A 68 -2.26 4.77 -4.63
N ARG A 69 -1.90 5.14 -3.39
CA ARG A 69 -0.51 5.17 -2.93
C ARG A 69 0.08 3.77 -2.86
N LEU A 70 -0.66 2.79 -2.33
CA LEU A 70 -0.21 1.39 -2.28
C LEU A 70 0.07 0.84 -3.69
N ARG A 71 -0.85 1.03 -4.62
CA ARG A 71 -0.69 0.59 -6.02
C ARG A 71 0.52 1.23 -6.69
N LYS A 72 0.71 2.55 -6.50
CA LYS A 72 1.89 3.26 -7.03
C LYS A 72 3.18 2.68 -6.45
N PHE A 73 3.23 2.47 -5.13
CA PHE A 73 4.41 1.93 -4.45
C PHE A 73 4.75 0.52 -4.95
N VAL A 74 3.76 -0.39 -4.97
CA VAL A 74 3.91 -1.77 -5.44
C VAL A 74 4.32 -1.81 -6.90
N ARG A 75 3.78 -0.94 -7.76
CA ARG A 75 4.21 -0.88 -9.17
C ARG A 75 5.67 -0.45 -9.32
N THR A 76 6.11 0.55 -8.55
CA THR A 76 7.50 1.02 -8.59
C THR A 76 8.47 -0.02 -8.03
N HIS A 77 8.14 -0.62 -6.89
CA HIS A 77 9.03 -1.54 -6.18
C HIS A 77 8.93 -2.98 -6.71
N GLY A 78 7.77 -3.40 -7.20
CA GLY A 78 7.57 -4.68 -7.86
C GLY A 78 8.37 -4.83 -9.15
N ARG A 79 8.58 -3.72 -9.90
CA ARG A 79 9.47 -3.70 -11.07
C ARG A 79 10.95 -3.82 -10.68
N ALA A 80 11.36 -3.15 -9.60
CA ALA A 80 12.71 -3.28 -9.07
C ALA A 80 13.02 -4.71 -8.58
N ILE A 81 12.01 -5.43 -8.11
CA ILE A 81 12.13 -6.83 -7.64
C ILE A 81 12.21 -7.84 -8.80
N GLN A 82 11.73 -7.50 -10.00
CA GLN A 82 11.88 -8.33 -11.21
C GLN A 82 13.16 -8.03 -12.02
N GLY A 83 14.14 -7.33 -11.45
CA GLY A 83 15.44 -7.11 -12.09
C GLY A 83 15.53 -5.87 -12.97
N TYR A 84 14.53 -4.98 -12.95
CA TYR A 84 14.64 -3.66 -13.56
C TYR A 84 14.91 -2.61 -12.48
N THR A 85 16.18 -2.47 -12.10
CA THR A 85 16.69 -1.23 -11.51
C THR A 85 16.64 -0.17 -12.61
N THR A 86 15.50 0.50 -12.78
CA THR A 86 15.50 1.73 -13.57
C THR A 86 16.34 2.73 -12.81
N GLU A 87 17.41 3.22 -13.43
CA GLU A 87 18.26 4.27 -12.89
C GLU A 87 17.40 5.41 -12.31
N PRO A 88 17.78 5.97 -11.15
CA PRO A 88 17.07 7.10 -10.59
C PRO A 88 17.09 8.23 -11.64
N PRO A 89 15.97 8.94 -11.87
CA PRO A 89 16.00 10.10 -12.76
C PRO A 89 17.02 11.08 -12.17
N LEU A 90 18.09 11.33 -12.94
CA LEU A 90 19.11 12.32 -12.62
C LEU A 90 18.41 13.66 -12.42
N ALA A 91 18.26 14.06 -11.16
CA ALA A 91 17.75 15.37 -10.82
C ALA A 91 18.81 16.42 -11.21
N GLY A 92 18.63 16.99 -12.41
CA GLY A 92 19.12 18.32 -12.79
C GLY A 92 20.62 18.45 -12.99
N THR A 93 21.07 18.32 -14.25
CA THR A 93 22.19 19.15 -14.73
C THR A 93 21.56 20.44 -15.25
N ARG A 94 21.84 21.54 -14.56
CA ARG A 94 21.47 22.90 -14.97
C ARG A 94 22.42 23.40 -16.05
#